data_AF-A0A8G1N0V0-F1
#
_entry.id   AF-A0A8G1N0V0-F1
#
_cell.length_a   1.000
_cell.length_b   1.000
_cell.length_c   1.000
_cell.angle_alpha   90.00
_cell.angle_beta   90.00
_cell.angle_gamma   90.00
#
_symmetry.space_group_name_H-M   'P 1'
#
loop_
_entity.id
_entity.type
_entity.pdbx_description
1 polymer ?
#
loop_
_entity_poly.entity_id
_entity_poly.type
_entity_poly.pdbx_seq_one_letter_code
_entity_poly.pdbx_strand_id
1 'polypeptide(L)'
;MPEFAPVRLPHYDGRASGPHSLLADVAAWTGSPPMRRLLDQFGGALPGAGTAEDLAYLEAFSADHWDFRAGRERHETAPQPLDPEQEHAVTEAALALGLGAQAEPRRRHYTHVLVLGGLVASCLFRTRFAAELLANGVEADNVTGVGGFRPLDAPDRESAALSGIACGDFEVDAIEASLKRAFGIEGEPHVDRGGDPRLEPSRAWKVATFADGPVAVRAVAAPSSQPDRRRADTVDTCRFWADRVADLSPGDSVLVVTSAPYTVFQHCDAITHMGLPYGCAVDTVAVDPAQLPEPHFRKEHTASGYLQEVRSAIRSMQRLYGLAYAAAQAPTSRSRPHRTRSAAFR
;
A
#
# COMPACT_ATOMS: atom_id res chain seq x y z
N MET A 1 -15.91 -24.79 5.67
CA MET A 1 -16.28 -23.41 6.08
C MET A 1 -15.04 -22.81 6.71
N PRO A 2 -14.72 -21.53 6.45
CA PRO A 2 -13.54 -20.92 7.04
C PRO A 2 -13.62 -20.98 8.57
N GLU A 3 -12.49 -21.26 9.23
CA GLU A 3 -12.43 -21.41 10.70
C GLU A 3 -12.76 -20.09 11.41
N PHE A 4 -12.41 -18.97 10.79
CA PHE A 4 -12.57 -17.63 11.33
C PHE A 4 -13.43 -16.74 10.43
N ALA A 5 -14.22 -15.87 11.06
CA ALA A 5 -14.82 -14.75 10.36
C ALA A 5 -13.73 -13.71 9.99
N PRO A 6 -13.86 -13.00 8.86
CA PRO A 6 -12.94 -11.92 8.51
C PRO A 6 -12.88 -10.84 9.60
N VAL A 7 -11.67 -10.46 9.97
CA VAL A 7 -11.39 -9.40 10.93
C VAL A 7 -11.42 -8.07 10.18
N ARG A 8 -12.24 -7.14 10.67
CA ARG A 8 -12.36 -5.80 10.08
C ARG A 8 -11.03 -5.05 10.18
N LEU A 9 -10.63 -4.39 9.09
CA LEU A 9 -9.47 -3.48 9.08
C LEU A 9 -9.81 -2.11 9.68
N PRO A 10 -8.79 -1.36 10.18
CA PRO A 10 -8.97 -0.03 10.74
C PRO A 10 -9.71 0.93 9.81
N HIS A 11 -10.76 1.56 10.30
CA HIS A 11 -11.60 2.39 9.47
C HIS A 11 -11.38 3.89 9.73
N TYR A 12 -11.05 4.64 8.67
CA TYR A 12 -10.89 6.09 8.70
C TYR A 12 -11.70 6.83 7.62
N ASP A 13 -12.74 7.56 8.03
CA ASP A 13 -13.61 8.37 7.15
C ASP A 13 -13.16 9.84 7.05
N GLY A 14 -11.92 10.13 7.45
CA GLY A 14 -11.35 11.47 7.45
C GLY A 14 -11.45 12.16 8.81
N ARG A 15 -11.05 13.45 8.86
CA ARG A 15 -10.86 14.18 10.12
C ARG A 15 -12.07 14.14 11.06
N ALA A 16 -13.29 14.13 10.52
CA ALA A 16 -14.52 14.15 11.30
C ALA A 16 -14.76 12.88 12.12
N SER A 17 -14.27 11.71 11.69
CA SER A 17 -14.40 10.46 12.46
C SER A 17 -13.54 10.45 13.72
N GLY A 18 -12.53 11.33 13.78
CA GLY A 18 -11.55 11.36 14.85
C GLY A 18 -10.67 10.10 14.90
N PRO A 19 -9.63 10.11 15.76
CA PRO A 19 -8.67 9.00 15.85
C PRO A 19 -9.12 7.85 16.76
N HIS A 20 -10.17 8.02 17.57
CA HIS A 20 -10.56 7.01 18.57
C HIS A 20 -11.08 5.71 17.95
N SER A 21 -11.80 5.76 16.83
CA SER A 21 -12.23 4.54 16.13
C SER A 21 -11.05 3.68 15.69
N LEU A 22 -9.97 4.31 15.24
CA LEU A 22 -8.74 3.62 14.84
C LEU A 22 -8.09 2.88 16.01
N LEU A 23 -8.08 3.46 17.21
CA LEU A 23 -7.54 2.78 18.39
C LEU A 23 -8.33 1.50 18.71
N ALA A 24 -9.65 1.57 18.62
CA ALA A 24 -10.52 0.42 18.86
C ALA A 24 -10.38 -0.65 17.77
N ASP A 25 -10.34 -0.25 16.50
CA ASP A 25 -10.17 -1.19 15.39
C ASP A 25 -8.79 -1.89 15.43
N VAL A 26 -7.71 -1.16 15.77
CA VAL A 26 -6.38 -1.77 15.95
C VAL A 26 -6.39 -2.76 17.12
N ALA A 27 -7.00 -2.40 18.25
CA ALA A 27 -7.13 -3.30 19.39
C ALA A 27 -7.90 -4.58 19.02
N ALA A 28 -8.99 -4.44 18.25
CA ALA A 28 -9.79 -5.57 17.77
C ALA A 28 -8.99 -6.49 16.84
N TRP A 29 -8.20 -5.93 15.92
CA TRP A 29 -7.35 -6.72 15.02
C TRP A 29 -6.24 -7.46 15.79
N THR A 30 -5.53 -6.75 16.67
CA THR A 30 -4.46 -7.30 17.51
C THR A 30 -4.95 -8.44 18.40
N GLY A 31 -6.09 -8.26 19.08
CA GLY A 31 -6.63 -9.24 20.02
C GLY A 31 -7.47 -10.36 19.38
N SER A 32 -7.57 -10.40 18.05
CA SER A 32 -8.50 -11.24 17.32
C SER A 32 -8.21 -12.75 17.45
N PRO A 33 -9.23 -13.63 17.34
CA PRO A 33 -9.05 -15.08 17.33
C PRO A 33 -7.99 -15.61 16.34
N PRO A 34 -7.95 -15.19 15.05
CA PRO A 34 -6.91 -15.66 14.14
C PRO A 34 -5.50 -15.23 14.54
N MET A 35 -5.32 -14.03 15.14
CA MET A 35 -4.01 -13.61 15.66
C MET A 35 -3.57 -14.51 16.82
N ARG A 36 -4.47 -14.82 17.76
CA ARG A 36 -4.18 -15.73 18.87
C ARG A 36 -3.84 -17.14 18.37
N ARG A 37 -4.59 -17.63 17.39
CA ARG A 37 -4.31 -18.93 16.75
C ARG A 37 -2.91 -18.95 16.12
N LEU A 38 -2.50 -17.90 15.43
CA LEU A 38 -1.14 -17.79 14.89
C LEU A 38 -0.08 -17.82 15.98
N LEU A 39 -0.29 -17.14 17.11
CA LEU A 39 0.68 -17.20 18.21
C LEU A 39 0.76 -18.60 18.82
N ASP A 40 -0.37 -19.23 19.07
CA ASP A 40 -0.45 -20.57 19.67
C ASP A 40 0.32 -21.61 18.82
N GLN A 41 0.25 -21.51 17.49
CA GLN A 41 0.99 -22.37 16.54
C GLN A 41 2.51 -22.28 16.69
N PHE A 42 3.02 -21.19 17.27
CA PHE A 42 4.44 -20.95 17.47
C PHE A 42 4.79 -20.86 18.97
N GLY A 43 3.89 -21.33 19.85
CA GLY A 43 4.11 -21.35 21.31
C GLY A 43 4.03 -19.97 21.99
N GLY A 44 3.47 -18.97 21.32
CA GLY A 44 3.26 -17.63 21.85
C GLY A 44 1.86 -17.43 22.43
N ALA A 45 1.69 -16.37 23.21
CA ALA A 45 0.38 -15.91 23.70
C ALA A 45 0.43 -14.41 23.97
N LEU A 46 -0.65 -13.69 23.63
CA LEU A 46 -0.72 -12.26 23.91
C LEU A 46 -0.67 -11.98 25.43
N PRO A 47 0.11 -11.00 25.90
CA PRO A 47 0.14 -10.60 27.30
C PRO A 47 -1.23 -10.14 27.82
N GLY A 48 -2.03 -9.46 26.98
CA GLY A 48 -3.34 -8.93 27.36
C GLY A 48 -3.27 -7.74 28.31
N ALA A 49 -2.11 -7.06 28.36
CA ALA A 49 -1.87 -5.93 29.25
C ALA A 49 -2.30 -4.58 28.65
N GLY A 50 -2.52 -4.54 27.33
CA GLY A 50 -3.05 -3.39 26.59
C GLY A 50 -2.57 -3.39 25.14
N THR A 51 -3.27 -2.69 24.24
CA THR A 51 -2.98 -2.74 22.79
C THR A 51 -1.55 -2.36 22.44
N ALA A 52 -0.97 -1.36 23.11
CA ALA A 52 0.40 -0.94 22.86
C ALA A 52 1.43 -2.03 23.24
N GLU A 53 1.21 -2.69 24.37
CA GLU A 53 2.08 -3.74 24.90
C GLU A 53 1.92 -5.04 24.09
N ASP A 54 0.70 -5.38 23.70
CA ASP A 54 0.41 -6.50 22.83
C ASP A 54 1.05 -6.31 21.44
N LEU A 55 1.00 -5.11 20.85
CA LEU A 55 1.68 -4.81 19.59
C LEU A 55 3.21 -4.88 19.73
N ALA A 56 3.77 -4.41 20.85
CA ALA A 56 5.20 -4.52 21.11
C ALA A 56 5.65 -5.99 21.27
N TYR A 57 4.84 -6.80 21.95
CA TYR A 57 5.04 -8.24 22.05
C TYR A 57 4.98 -8.91 20.67
N LEU A 58 3.96 -8.62 19.87
CA LEU A 58 3.79 -9.16 18.52
C LEU A 58 4.98 -8.80 17.61
N GLU A 59 5.50 -7.57 17.70
CA GLU A 59 6.68 -7.17 16.92
C GLU A 59 7.92 -8.00 17.30
N ALA A 60 8.18 -8.16 18.61
CA ALA A 60 9.30 -8.98 19.09
C ALA A 60 9.13 -10.46 18.70
N PHE A 61 7.94 -11.03 18.97
CA PHE A 61 7.61 -12.41 18.65
C PHE A 61 7.74 -12.70 17.14
N SER A 62 7.16 -11.84 16.30
CA SER A 62 7.24 -12.02 14.85
C SER A 62 8.65 -11.83 14.30
N ALA A 63 9.51 -11.02 14.94
CA ALA A 63 10.91 -10.92 14.56
C ALA A 63 11.68 -12.22 14.83
N ASP A 64 11.39 -12.90 15.94
CA ASP A 64 12.07 -14.15 16.31
C ASP A 64 11.56 -15.36 15.52
N HIS A 65 10.25 -15.42 15.28
CA HIS A 65 9.62 -16.62 14.70
C HIS A 65 9.32 -16.50 13.21
N TRP A 66 9.11 -15.29 12.69
CA TRP A 66 8.56 -15.07 11.35
C TRP A 66 9.46 -14.20 10.46
N ASP A 67 10.69 -13.84 10.86
CA ASP A 67 11.63 -13.09 10.01
C ASP A 67 12.56 -13.97 9.17
N PHE A 68 12.00 -14.65 8.18
CA PHE A 68 12.71 -15.42 7.16
C PHE A 68 13.51 -14.56 6.15
N ARG A 69 13.22 -13.25 6.06
CA ARG A 69 13.90 -12.35 5.11
C ARG A 69 15.27 -11.91 5.61
N ALA A 70 15.45 -11.75 6.93
CA ALA A 70 16.70 -11.31 7.55
C ALA A 70 17.33 -10.07 6.85
N GLY A 71 16.49 -9.13 6.42
CA GLY A 71 16.89 -7.88 5.73
C GLY A 71 16.91 -7.91 4.20
N ARG A 72 16.65 -9.05 3.53
CA ARG A 72 16.57 -9.15 2.06
C ARG A 72 15.25 -8.65 1.48
N GLU A 73 15.20 -8.38 0.17
CA GLU A 73 13.96 -8.03 -0.53
C GLU A 73 12.96 -9.20 -0.59
N ARG A 74 11.66 -8.89 -0.78
CA ARG A 74 10.59 -9.91 -0.78
C ARG A 74 10.79 -10.97 -1.87
N HIS A 75 11.25 -10.54 -3.04
CA HIS A 75 11.43 -11.41 -4.21
C HIS A 75 12.72 -12.25 -4.12
N GLU A 76 13.61 -11.95 -3.17
CA GLU A 76 14.91 -12.63 -2.98
C GLU A 76 14.85 -13.78 -1.97
N THR A 77 13.72 -13.98 -1.28
CA THR A 77 13.61 -14.94 -0.18
C THR A 77 12.84 -16.19 -0.62
N ALA A 78 13.49 -17.35 -0.48
CA ALA A 78 12.85 -18.65 -0.74
C ALA A 78 11.80 -18.98 0.34
N PRO A 79 10.68 -19.62 -0.01
CA PRO A 79 9.70 -20.10 0.97
C PRO A 79 10.35 -20.99 2.02
N GLN A 80 9.96 -20.81 3.28
CA GLN A 80 10.29 -21.75 4.34
C GLN A 80 9.23 -22.86 4.38
N PRO A 81 9.63 -24.14 4.43
CA PRO A 81 8.68 -25.23 4.61
C PRO A 81 8.09 -25.18 6.01
N LEU A 82 6.77 -25.33 6.10
CA LEU A 82 6.06 -25.60 7.34
C LEU A 82 5.39 -26.96 7.20
N ASP A 83 5.00 -27.60 8.30
CA ASP A 83 4.21 -28.83 8.18
C ASP A 83 2.79 -28.52 7.65
N PRO A 84 2.08 -29.50 7.07
CA PRO A 84 0.78 -29.25 6.44
C PRO A 84 -0.30 -28.70 7.37
N GLU A 85 -0.28 -29.06 8.66
CA GLU A 85 -1.24 -28.54 9.64
C GLU A 85 -0.95 -27.07 9.93
N GLN A 86 0.32 -26.74 10.11
CA GLN A 86 0.78 -25.37 10.32
C GLN A 86 0.56 -24.50 9.08
N GLU A 87 0.80 -25.01 7.87
CA GLU A 87 0.51 -24.29 6.62
C GLU A 87 -0.97 -23.92 6.51
N HIS A 88 -1.85 -24.87 6.82
CA HIS A 88 -3.29 -24.65 6.79
C HIS A 88 -3.72 -23.60 7.83
N ALA A 89 -3.27 -23.76 9.08
CA ALA A 89 -3.60 -22.83 10.16
C ALA A 89 -3.09 -21.39 9.87
N VAL A 90 -1.87 -21.27 9.34
CA VAL A 90 -1.29 -19.97 8.97
C VAL A 90 -2.08 -19.31 7.85
N THR A 91 -2.44 -20.08 6.81
CA THR A 91 -3.17 -19.55 5.65
C THR A 91 -4.56 -19.08 6.05
N GLU A 92 -5.34 -19.91 6.75
CA GLU A 92 -6.69 -19.56 7.21
C GLU A 92 -6.66 -18.31 8.11
N ALA A 93 -5.73 -18.25 9.07
CA ALA A 93 -5.62 -17.10 9.96
C ALA A 93 -5.19 -15.83 9.20
N ALA A 94 -4.24 -15.91 8.27
CA ALA A 94 -3.81 -14.77 7.48
C ALA A 94 -4.93 -14.23 6.58
N LEU A 95 -5.70 -15.11 5.93
CA LEU A 95 -6.85 -14.72 5.13
C LEU A 95 -7.91 -14.02 6.00
N ALA A 96 -8.20 -14.58 7.18
CA ALA A 96 -9.12 -13.97 8.14
C ALA A 96 -8.62 -12.62 8.69
N LEU A 97 -7.31 -12.43 8.83
CA LEU A 97 -6.70 -11.15 9.22
C LEU A 97 -6.73 -10.09 8.11
N GLY A 98 -7.25 -10.41 6.92
CA GLY A 98 -7.44 -9.47 5.81
C GLY A 98 -6.32 -9.49 4.76
N LEU A 99 -5.48 -10.53 4.74
CA LEU A 99 -4.43 -10.71 3.71
C LEU A 99 -4.94 -11.44 2.46
N GLY A 100 -6.21 -11.83 2.45
CA GLY A 100 -6.91 -12.31 1.26
C GLY A 100 -7.47 -11.16 0.42
N ALA A 101 -8.15 -11.52 -0.67
CA ALA A 101 -8.91 -10.55 -1.46
C ALA A 101 -10.13 -10.05 -0.64
N GLN A 102 -10.02 -8.84 -0.11
CA GLN A 102 -11.13 -8.01 0.40
C GLN A 102 -10.95 -6.61 -0.20
N ALA A 103 -11.96 -5.81 -0.53
CA ALA A 103 -13.40 -5.95 -0.62
C ALA A 103 -13.86 -4.96 -1.72
N GLU A 104 -15.14 -4.90 -2.02
CA GLU A 104 -15.70 -3.83 -2.84
C GLU A 104 -15.37 -2.44 -2.25
N PRO A 105 -15.13 -1.42 -3.08
CA PRO A 105 -14.98 -0.06 -2.60
C PRO A 105 -16.19 0.36 -1.75
N ARG A 106 -15.93 0.96 -0.59
CA ARG A 106 -16.98 1.34 0.35
C ARG A 106 -17.78 2.56 -0.09
N ARG A 107 -17.20 3.35 -0.99
CA ARG A 107 -17.81 4.55 -1.57
C ARG A 107 -18.03 4.32 -3.06
N ARG A 108 -19.06 4.98 -3.58
CA ARG A 108 -19.30 5.02 -5.02
C ARG A 108 -18.39 6.02 -5.73
N HIS A 109 -17.98 7.09 -5.05
CA HIS A 109 -17.11 8.13 -5.58
C HIS A 109 -15.90 8.36 -4.67
N TYR A 110 -14.75 8.55 -5.29
CA TYR A 110 -13.48 8.94 -4.65
C TYR A 110 -12.88 10.15 -5.35
N THR A 111 -12.29 11.08 -4.60
CA THR A 111 -11.57 12.20 -5.25
C THR A 111 -10.26 11.72 -5.90
N HIS A 112 -9.67 10.64 -5.37
CA HIS A 112 -8.46 10.03 -5.90
C HIS A 112 -8.48 8.50 -5.85
N VAL A 113 -8.05 7.86 -6.94
CA VAL A 113 -7.62 6.47 -6.97
C VAL A 113 -6.09 6.43 -7.03
N LEU A 114 -5.46 5.77 -6.07
CA LEU A 114 -4.00 5.67 -5.96
C LEU A 114 -3.54 4.24 -6.18
N VAL A 115 -2.90 3.96 -7.31
CA VAL A 115 -2.42 2.63 -7.70
C VAL A 115 -0.98 2.45 -7.25
N LEU A 116 -0.74 1.51 -6.33
CA LEU A 116 0.61 1.27 -5.80
C LEU A 116 1.47 0.49 -6.80
N GLY A 117 2.71 0.96 -7.02
CA GLY A 117 3.72 0.30 -7.83
C GLY A 117 4.30 -0.97 -7.21
N GLY A 118 5.14 -1.66 -7.98
CA GLY A 118 5.90 -2.82 -7.54
C GLY A 118 6.75 -3.39 -8.67
N LEU A 119 6.74 -4.71 -8.81
CA LEU A 119 7.29 -5.36 -10.01
C LEU A 119 6.42 -5.05 -11.23
N VAL A 120 6.96 -5.24 -12.43
CA VAL A 120 6.25 -4.92 -13.70
C VAL A 120 4.86 -5.58 -13.77
N ALA A 121 4.75 -6.86 -13.43
CA ALA A 121 3.47 -7.55 -13.39
C ALA A 121 2.48 -6.86 -12.44
N SER A 122 2.95 -6.42 -11.26
CA SER A 122 2.12 -5.69 -10.30
C SER A 122 1.64 -4.34 -10.80
N CYS A 123 2.50 -3.60 -11.49
CA CYS A 123 2.07 -2.37 -12.15
C CYS A 123 0.94 -2.65 -13.14
N LEU A 124 1.08 -3.66 -14.00
CA LEU A 124 0.08 -4.02 -15.00
C LEU A 124 -1.27 -4.40 -14.38
N PHE A 125 -1.28 -5.38 -13.48
CA PHE A 125 -2.55 -5.92 -13.00
C PHE A 125 -3.28 -4.96 -12.05
N ARG A 126 -2.56 -4.11 -11.31
CA ARG A 126 -3.19 -3.13 -10.41
C ARG A 126 -3.78 -1.96 -11.18
N THR A 127 -3.13 -1.49 -12.26
CA THR A 127 -3.72 -0.45 -13.10
C THR A 127 -4.92 -0.98 -13.90
N ARG A 128 -4.84 -2.22 -14.40
CA ARG A 128 -6.00 -2.90 -15.00
C ARG A 128 -7.16 -2.98 -14.02
N PHE A 129 -6.90 -3.46 -12.80
CA PHE A 129 -7.94 -3.58 -11.79
C PHE A 129 -8.55 -2.22 -11.42
N ALA A 130 -7.76 -1.15 -11.34
CA ALA A 130 -8.27 0.20 -11.15
C ALA A 130 -9.20 0.65 -12.30
N ALA A 131 -8.83 0.38 -13.56
CA ALA A 131 -9.68 0.67 -14.71
C ALA A 131 -10.97 -0.16 -14.72
N GLU A 132 -10.90 -1.44 -14.32
CA GLU A 132 -12.07 -2.32 -14.17
C GLU A 132 -13.04 -1.82 -13.08
N LEU A 133 -12.51 -1.34 -11.94
CA LEU A 133 -13.34 -0.73 -10.90
C LEU A 133 -14.12 0.47 -11.44
N LEU A 134 -13.45 1.35 -12.20
CA LEU A 134 -14.09 2.52 -12.82
C LEU A 134 -15.14 2.13 -13.86
N ALA A 135 -14.82 1.15 -14.71
CA ALA A 135 -15.75 0.62 -15.70
C ALA A 135 -17.00 -0.02 -15.06
N ASN A 136 -16.87 -0.54 -13.84
CA ASN A 136 -17.94 -1.18 -13.08
C ASN A 136 -18.70 -0.22 -12.13
N GLY A 137 -18.51 1.09 -12.28
CA GLY A 137 -19.34 2.11 -11.62
C GLY A 137 -18.74 2.75 -10.37
N VAL A 138 -17.46 2.52 -10.09
CA VAL A 138 -16.71 3.35 -9.14
C VAL A 138 -16.33 4.66 -9.85
N GLU A 139 -16.73 5.79 -9.29
CA GLU A 139 -16.41 7.09 -9.84
C GLU A 139 -15.12 7.64 -9.20
N ALA A 140 -14.29 8.31 -10.00
CA ALA A 140 -13.09 8.97 -9.52
C ALA A 140 -12.75 10.23 -10.31
N ASP A 141 -12.30 11.28 -9.61
CA ASP A 141 -11.86 12.52 -10.28
C ASP A 141 -10.44 12.39 -10.85
N ASN A 142 -9.59 11.60 -10.18
CA ASN A 142 -8.18 11.42 -10.52
C ASN A 142 -7.75 9.97 -10.34
N VAL A 143 -6.89 9.48 -11.24
CA VAL A 143 -6.16 8.22 -11.08
C VAL A 143 -4.66 8.52 -11.08
N THR A 144 -3.94 8.07 -10.06
CA THR A 144 -2.48 8.22 -10.00
C THR A 144 -1.81 6.89 -9.69
N GLY A 145 -0.88 6.49 -10.54
CA GLY A 145 0.07 5.41 -10.23
C GLY A 145 1.29 5.97 -9.51
N VAL A 146 1.69 5.35 -8.41
CA VAL A 146 2.91 5.71 -7.68
C VAL A 146 3.98 4.65 -7.89
N GLY A 147 5.15 5.07 -8.35
CA GLY A 147 6.31 4.21 -8.55
C GLY A 147 7.57 4.83 -7.96
N GLY A 148 8.69 4.15 -8.14
CA GLY A 148 10.02 4.64 -7.74
C GLY A 148 11.05 4.53 -8.86
N PHE A 149 12.23 5.11 -8.62
CA PHE A 149 13.42 4.91 -9.46
C PHE A 149 14.18 3.65 -9.06
N ARG A 150 13.45 2.55 -8.83
CA ARG A 150 14.03 1.21 -8.74
C ARG A 150 14.29 0.71 -10.16
N PRO A 151 15.54 0.38 -10.52
CA PRO A 151 15.82 -0.18 -11.84
C PRO A 151 15.08 -1.50 -12.06
N LEU A 152 14.61 -1.71 -13.29
CA LEU A 152 14.03 -2.98 -13.73
C LEU A 152 15.13 -3.99 -14.01
N ASP A 153 15.06 -5.13 -13.34
CA ASP A 153 15.97 -6.26 -13.49
C ASP A 153 15.53 -7.21 -14.62
N ALA A 154 16.21 -8.36 -14.76
CA ALA A 154 15.90 -9.32 -15.82
C ALA A 154 14.47 -9.92 -15.70
N PRO A 155 14.01 -10.40 -14.52
CA PRO A 155 12.62 -10.82 -14.32
C PRO A 155 11.57 -9.74 -14.66
N ASP A 156 11.82 -8.48 -14.29
CA ASP A 156 10.95 -7.36 -14.66
C ASP A 156 10.88 -7.18 -16.19
N ARG A 157 12.02 -7.24 -16.88
CA ARG A 157 12.07 -7.11 -18.34
C ARG A 157 11.42 -8.29 -19.07
N GLU A 158 11.57 -9.50 -18.55
CA GLU A 158 10.85 -10.68 -19.04
C GLU A 158 9.34 -10.49 -18.89
N SER A 159 8.88 -10.02 -17.73
CA SER A 159 7.46 -9.73 -17.47
C SER A 159 6.91 -8.65 -18.41
N ALA A 160 7.69 -7.61 -18.68
CA ALA A 160 7.34 -6.55 -19.64
C ALA A 160 7.17 -7.13 -21.06
N ALA A 161 8.12 -7.97 -21.50
CA ALA A 161 8.08 -8.62 -22.80
C ALA A 161 6.88 -9.56 -22.94
N LEU A 162 6.62 -10.42 -21.95
CA LEU A 162 5.45 -11.31 -21.93
C LEU A 162 4.13 -10.55 -21.97
N SER A 163 4.09 -9.39 -21.32
CA SER A 163 2.91 -8.51 -21.32
C SER A 163 2.77 -7.70 -22.59
N GLY A 164 3.80 -7.61 -23.43
CA GLY A 164 3.85 -6.67 -24.56
C GLY A 164 3.85 -5.20 -24.13
N ILE A 165 4.30 -4.89 -22.91
CA ILE A 165 4.46 -3.51 -22.44
C ILE A 165 5.85 -3.02 -22.81
N ALA A 166 5.91 -1.94 -23.60
CA ALA A 166 7.14 -1.17 -23.78
C ALA A 166 7.22 -0.12 -22.66
N CYS A 167 8.18 -0.28 -21.76
CA CYS A 167 8.46 0.68 -20.69
C CYS A 167 9.95 1.03 -20.63
N GLY A 168 10.26 2.10 -19.90
CA GLY A 168 11.62 2.53 -19.61
C GLY A 168 12.36 1.62 -18.63
N ASP A 169 13.36 2.17 -17.96
CA ASP A 169 14.30 1.41 -17.14
C ASP A 169 13.91 1.34 -15.65
N PHE A 170 12.86 2.05 -15.24
CA PHE A 170 12.45 2.14 -13.83
C PHE A 170 11.02 1.70 -13.59
N GLU A 171 10.71 1.34 -12.35
CA GLU A 171 9.35 0.99 -11.90
C GLU A 171 8.31 2.09 -12.24
N VAL A 172 8.67 3.36 -12.12
CA VAL A 172 7.79 4.47 -12.52
C VAL A 172 7.46 4.47 -14.03
N ASP A 173 8.36 3.96 -14.87
CA ASP A 173 8.08 3.85 -16.30
C ASP A 173 7.15 2.66 -16.59
N ALA A 174 7.25 1.58 -15.80
CA ALA A 174 6.34 0.45 -15.88
C ALA A 174 4.92 0.82 -15.43
N ILE A 175 4.76 1.59 -14.33
CA ILE A 175 3.43 2.06 -13.89
C ILE A 175 2.83 3.05 -14.91
N GLU A 176 3.64 3.94 -15.49
CA GLU A 176 3.20 4.87 -16.54
C GLU A 176 2.67 4.13 -17.77
N ALA A 177 3.45 3.18 -18.30
CA ALA A 177 3.03 2.40 -19.47
C ALA A 177 1.79 1.54 -19.17
N SER A 178 1.69 1.01 -17.94
CA SER A 178 0.54 0.22 -17.49
C SER A 178 -0.73 1.07 -17.34
N LEU A 179 -0.62 2.33 -16.91
CA LEU A 179 -1.73 3.28 -16.89
C LEU A 179 -2.16 3.66 -18.31
N LYS A 180 -1.20 4.01 -19.17
CA LYS A 180 -1.45 4.34 -20.58
C LYS A 180 -2.26 3.23 -21.26
N ARG A 181 -1.85 1.97 -21.05
CA ARG A 181 -2.59 0.79 -21.55
C ARG A 181 -3.97 0.62 -20.90
N ALA A 182 -4.07 0.65 -19.58
CA ALA A 182 -5.31 0.35 -18.88
C ALA A 182 -6.43 1.36 -19.18
N PHE A 183 -6.05 2.62 -19.42
CA PHE A 183 -6.98 3.71 -19.72
C PHE A 183 -7.08 4.06 -21.21
N GLY A 184 -6.45 3.28 -22.10
CA GLY A 184 -6.53 3.47 -23.56
C GLY A 184 -5.99 4.81 -24.03
N ILE A 185 -4.94 5.33 -23.39
CA ILE A 185 -4.38 6.65 -23.69
C ILE A 185 -3.42 6.53 -24.88
N GLU A 186 -3.64 7.28 -25.94
CA GLU A 186 -2.79 7.28 -27.13
C GLU A 186 -1.67 8.34 -27.07
N GLY A 187 -1.96 9.49 -26.44
CA GLY A 187 -1.06 10.64 -26.35
C GLY A 187 0.17 10.45 -25.46
N GLU A 188 1.12 11.37 -25.60
CA GLU A 188 2.29 11.46 -24.73
C GLU A 188 1.99 12.31 -23.50
N PRO A 189 2.52 11.97 -22.32
CA PRO A 189 2.27 12.75 -21.12
C PRO A 189 3.03 14.08 -21.15
N HIS A 190 2.46 15.09 -20.51
CA HIS A 190 3.26 16.21 -20.04
C HIS A 190 4.11 15.74 -18.86
N VAL A 191 5.44 15.82 -18.99
CA VAL A 191 6.38 15.35 -17.97
C VAL A 191 7.04 16.54 -17.28
N ASP A 192 6.77 16.66 -15.98
CA ASP A 192 7.55 17.49 -15.07
C ASP A 192 8.51 16.60 -14.26
N ARG A 193 9.78 17.00 -14.15
CA ARG A 193 10.82 16.18 -13.53
C ARG A 193 11.99 17.00 -13.02
N GLY A 194 12.72 16.46 -12.06
CA GLY A 194 13.99 17.02 -11.59
C GLY A 194 14.97 15.94 -11.16
N GLY A 195 16.26 16.25 -11.23
CA GLY A 195 17.36 15.31 -11.02
C GLY A 195 17.52 14.29 -12.16
N ASP A 196 18.65 13.57 -12.16
CA ASP A 196 18.88 12.44 -13.06
C ASP A 196 18.73 11.13 -12.28
N PRO A 197 17.73 10.28 -12.58
CA PRO A 197 17.52 9.04 -11.84
C PRO A 197 18.62 8.00 -12.04
N ARG A 198 19.49 8.14 -13.05
CA ARG A 198 20.65 7.25 -13.27
C ARG A 198 21.87 7.67 -12.44
N LEU A 199 21.97 8.95 -12.10
CA LEU A 199 23.09 9.50 -11.34
C LEU A 199 22.72 9.68 -9.86
N GLU A 200 21.53 10.21 -9.59
CA GLU A 200 21.05 10.60 -8.26
C GLU A 200 19.60 10.09 -8.01
N PRO A 201 19.34 8.78 -8.07
CA PRO A 201 17.99 8.21 -7.95
C PRO A 201 17.26 8.62 -6.67
N SER A 202 17.99 8.87 -5.57
CA SER A 202 17.39 9.31 -4.30
C SER A 202 16.96 10.78 -4.30
N ARG A 203 17.39 11.59 -5.28
CA ARG A 203 17.05 13.02 -5.43
C ARG A 203 16.17 13.30 -6.64
N ALA A 204 16.07 12.34 -7.56
CA ALA A 204 15.24 12.45 -8.75
C ALA A 204 13.74 12.40 -8.40
N TRP A 205 12.92 13.03 -9.23
CA TRP A 205 11.45 12.98 -9.16
C TRP A 205 10.84 13.16 -10.56
N LYS A 206 9.63 12.63 -10.74
CA LYS A 206 8.90 12.64 -12.02
C LYS A 206 7.40 12.71 -11.76
N VAL A 207 6.70 13.54 -12.51
CA VAL A 207 5.24 13.61 -12.62
C VAL A 207 4.90 13.59 -14.11
N ALA A 208 4.41 12.46 -14.60
CA ALA A 208 3.86 12.34 -15.95
C ALA A 208 2.34 12.50 -15.88
N THR A 209 1.78 13.44 -16.62
CA THR A 209 0.34 13.75 -16.63
C THR A 209 -0.24 13.54 -18.02
N PHE A 210 -1.29 12.72 -18.10
CA PHE A 210 -2.10 12.54 -19.30
C PHE A 210 -3.38 13.36 -19.15
N ALA A 211 -3.58 14.32 -20.04
CA ALA A 211 -4.71 15.26 -19.99
C ALA A 211 -5.92 14.81 -20.82
N ASP A 212 -5.80 13.69 -21.54
CA ASP A 212 -6.83 13.21 -22.47
C ASP A 212 -7.72 12.18 -21.76
N GLY A 213 -8.99 12.52 -21.57
CA GLY A 213 -10.02 11.63 -21.05
C GLY A 213 -10.89 12.25 -19.96
N PRO A 214 -11.93 11.51 -19.50
CA PRO A 214 -12.86 11.99 -18.47
C PRO A 214 -12.26 12.01 -17.05
N VAL A 215 -11.11 11.35 -16.84
CA VAL A 215 -10.42 11.24 -15.55
C VAL A 215 -8.96 11.65 -15.76
N ALA A 216 -8.42 12.47 -14.86
CA ALA A 216 -7.01 12.86 -14.95
C ALA A 216 -6.11 11.72 -14.51
N VAL A 217 -5.27 11.22 -15.42
CA VAL A 217 -4.36 10.08 -15.18
C VAL A 217 -2.92 10.56 -15.02
N ARG A 218 -2.24 10.10 -13.97
CA ARG A 218 -0.86 10.51 -13.66
C ARG A 218 0.02 9.34 -13.24
N ALA A 219 1.31 9.41 -13.54
CA ALA A 219 2.33 8.55 -12.94
C ALA A 219 3.34 9.41 -12.15
N VAL A 220 3.63 9.01 -10.92
CA VAL A 220 4.45 9.82 -9.98
C VAL A 220 5.57 8.98 -9.39
N ALA A 221 6.77 9.55 -9.37
CA ALA A 221 7.88 9.11 -8.54
C ALA A 221 8.47 10.31 -7.78
N ALA A 222 8.83 10.09 -6.54
CA ALA A 222 9.28 11.13 -5.62
C ALA A 222 10.77 11.03 -5.31
N PRO A 223 11.38 12.13 -4.85
CA PRO A 223 12.68 12.05 -4.22
C PRO A 223 12.55 11.41 -2.84
N SER A 224 13.65 10.87 -2.33
CA SER A 224 13.73 10.33 -0.97
C SER A 224 13.63 11.45 0.06
N SER A 225 12.93 11.21 1.16
CA SER A 225 13.02 12.10 2.35
C SER A 225 14.37 11.97 3.08
N GLN A 226 15.18 10.97 2.74
CA GLN A 226 16.52 10.75 3.27
C GLN A 226 17.51 10.46 2.12
N PRO A 227 17.76 11.44 1.22
CA PRO A 227 18.45 11.20 -0.04
C PRO A 227 19.89 10.71 0.12
N ASP A 228 20.54 11.08 1.23
CA ASP A 228 21.92 10.68 1.53
C ASP A 228 22.03 9.29 2.16
N ARG A 229 20.90 8.63 2.48
CA ARG A 229 20.88 7.33 3.18
C ARG A 229 20.22 6.23 2.37
N ARG A 230 19.13 6.54 1.66
CA ARG A 230 18.34 5.55 0.92
C ARG A 230 17.63 6.16 -0.28
N ARG A 231 17.27 5.31 -1.24
CA ARG A 231 16.30 5.64 -2.30
C ARG A 231 14.93 5.95 -1.70
N ALA A 232 14.09 6.64 -2.47
CA ALA A 232 12.70 6.87 -2.10
C ALA A 232 11.96 5.54 -1.93
N ASP A 233 11.11 5.46 -0.91
CA ASP A 233 10.19 4.35 -0.70
C ASP A 233 8.75 4.75 -1.07
N THR A 234 7.81 3.81 -0.97
CA THR A 234 6.40 4.08 -1.27
C THR A 234 5.82 5.21 -0.41
N VAL A 235 6.27 5.36 0.85
CA VAL A 235 5.79 6.41 1.75
C VAL A 235 6.24 7.79 1.27
N ASP A 236 7.48 7.92 0.81
CA ASP A 236 7.97 9.16 0.19
C ASP A 236 7.15 9.52 -1.05
N THR A 237 6.86 8.55 -1.92
CA THR A 237 6.05 8.81 -3.13
C THR A 237 4.61 9.18 -2.80
N CYS A 238 3.97 8.50 -1.84
CA CYS A 238 2.62 8.86 -1.41
C CYS A 238 2.55 10.26 -0.80
N ARG A 239 3.55 10.66 0.02
CA ARG A 239 3.60 12.00 0.61
C ARG A 239 3.87 13.09 -0.42
N PHE A 240 4.82 12.86 -1.32
CA PHE A 240 5.09 13.78 -2.42
C PHE A 240 3.87 13.96 -3.31
N TRP A 241 3.18 12.87 -3.65
CA TRP A 241 1.92 12.93 -4.39
C TRP A 241 0.86 13.75 -3.62
N ALA A 242 0.65 13.45 -2.34
CA ALA A 242 -0.32 14.14 -1.51
C ALA A 242 -0.05 15.65 -1.42
N ASP A 243 1.21 16.05 -1.27
CA ASP A 243 1.62 17.46 -1.11
C ASP A 243 1.72 18.23 -2.45
N ARG A 244 2.22 17.60 -3.51
CA ARG A 244 2.65 18.31 -4.73
C ARG A 244 1.76 18.08 -5.94
N VAL A 245 1.03 16.96 -5.96
CA VAL A 245 0.23 16.56 -7.11
C VAL A 245 -1.26 16.66 -6.80
N ALA A 246 -1.69 16.05 -5.69
CA ALA A 246 -3.08 16.05 -5.27
C ALA A 246 -3.47 17.30 -4.47
N ASP A 247 -2.54 17.85 -3.68
CA ASP A 247 -2.82 18.89 -2.66
C ASP A 247 -3.93 18.44 -1.69
N LEU A 248 -3.75 17.23 -1.13
CA LEU A 248 -4.78 16.56 -0.32
C LEU A 248 -5.24 17.44 0.86
N SER A 249 -6.55 17.41 1.08
CA SER A 249 -7.23 18.24 2.05
C SER A 249 -8.29 17.45 2.82
N PRO A 250 -8.75 17.96 3.98
CA PRO A 250 -9.91 17.39 4.65
C PRO A 250 -11.15 17.42 3.75
N GLY A 251 -11.81 16.27 3.58
CA GLY A 251 -12.94 16.10 2.66
C GLY A 251 -12.60 15.24 1.45
N ASP A 252 -11.31 15.13 1.09
CA ASP A 252 -10.86 14.21 0.06
C ASP A 252 -11.05 12.75 0.48
N SER A 253 -11.14 11.87 -0.51
CA SER A 253 -11.23 10.42 -0.32
C SER A 253 -10.31 9.70 -1.29
N VAL A 254 -9.49 8.81 -0.75
CA VAL A 254 -8.46 8.08 -1.48
C VAL A 254 -8.79 6.59 -1.49
N LEU A 255 -8.98 6.03 -2.67
CA LEU A 255 -9.04 4.59 -2.89
C LEU A 255 -7.66 4.06 -3.27
N VAL A 256 -7.01 3.35 -2.37
CA VAL A 256 -5.70 2.72 -2.61
C VAL A 256 -5.90 1.37 -3.30
N VAL A 257 -5.19 1.13 -4.39
CA VAL A 257 -5.24 -0.13 -5.15
C VAL A 257 -3.92 -0.88 -5.00
N THR A 258 -4.00 -2.12 -4.52
CA THR A 258 -2.82 -2.97 -4.29
C THR A 258 -3.05 -4.48 -4.56
N SER A 259 -2.17 -5.36 -4.09
CA SER A 259 -2.28 -6.82 -4.11
C SER A 259 -2.70 -7.40 -2.76
N ALA A 260 -3.51 -8.46 -2.79
CA ALA A 260 -4.18 -9.04 -1.62
C ALA A 260 -3.27 -9.29 -0.40
N PRO A 261 -2.08 -9.92 -0.53
CA PRO A 261 -1.22 -10.18 0.63
C PRO A 261 -0.72 -8.91 1.34
N TYR A 262 -0.74 -7.77 0.66
CA TYR A 262 -0.18 -6.50 1.14
C TYR A 262 -1.24 -5.54 1.70
N THR A 263 -2.52 -5.88 1.54
CA THR A 263 -3.67 -5.03 1.85
C THR A 263 -3.60 -4.44 3.24
N VAL A 264 -3.41 -5.27 4.26
CA VAL A 264 -3.48 -4.84 5.66
C VAL A 264 -2.42 -3.79 5.99
N PHE A 265 -1.16 -4.06 5.66
CA PHE A 265 -0.08 -3.16 6.02
C PHE A 265 -0.14 -1.86 5.20
N GLN A 266 -0.49 -1.95 3.91
CA GLN A 266 -0.58 -0.76 3.05
C GLN A 266 -1.81 0.09 3.35
N HIS A 267 -2.91 -0.52 3.79
CA HIS A 267 -4.07 0.21 4.30
C HIS A 267 -3.71 1.01 5.54
N CYS A 268 -3.05 0.38 6.52
CA CYS A 268 -2.60 1.06 7.74
C CYS A 268 -1.58 2.16 7.45
N ASP A 269 -0.62 1.91 6.55
CA ASP A 269 0.36 2.92 6.13
C ASP A 269 -0.30 4.08 5.37
N ALA A 270 -1.31 3.82 4.53
CA ALA A 270 -2.08 4.85 3.85
C ALA A 270 -2.83 5.75 4.83
N ILE A 271 -3.48 5.18 5.86
CA ILE A 271 -4.10 5.99 6.92
C ILE A 271 -3.03 6.76 7.70
N THR A 272 -1.91 6.12 8.05
CA THR A 272 -0.83 6.73 8.83
C THR A 272 -0.17 7.90 8.11
N HIS A 273 0.04 7.78 6.80
CA HIS A 273 0.85 8.72 6.02
C HIS A 273 0.02 9.68 5.16
N MET A 274 -1.24 9.37 4.88
CA MET A 274 -2.17 10.22 4.12
C MET A 274 -3.44 10.55 4.91
N GLY A 275 -4.13 9.55 5.45
CA GLY A 275 -5.40 9.77 6.17
C GLY A 275 -5.28 10.75 7.35
N LEU A 276 -4.53 10.37 8.39
CA LEU A 276 -4.37 11.18 9.60
C LEU A 276 -3.69 12.54 9.32
N PRO A 277 -2.60 12.64 8.54
CA PRO A 277 -1.91 13.92 8.34
C PRO A 277 -2.68 14.94 7.50
N TYR A 278 -3.49 14.49 6.53
CA TYR A 278 -4.23 15.36 5.62
C TYR A 278 -5.72 15.45 5.96
N GLY A 279 -6.24 14.53 6.77
CA GLY A 279 -7.64 14.49 7.17
C GLY A 279 -8.58 13.91 6.10
N CYS A 280 -8.06 13.21 5.11
CA CYS A 280 -8.82 12.57 4.03
C CYS A 280 -9.29 11.16 4.42
N ALA A 281 -10.39 10.70 3.83
CA ALA A 281 -10.82 9.31 3.98
C ALA A 281 -9.91 8.38 3.18
N VAL A 282 -9.69 7.16 3.67
CA VAL A 282 -8.87 6.15 3.01
C VAL A 282 -9.61 4.83 2.97
N ASP A 283 -9.75 4.27 1.77
CA ASP A 283 -10.14 2.89 1.55
C ASP A 283 -9.01 2.17 0.80
N THR A 284 -9.01 0.83 0.86
CA THR A 284 -8.04 0.02 0.13
C THR A 284 -8.72 -1.19 -0.47
N VAL A 285 -8.42 -1.46 -1.72
CA VAL A 285 -8.89 -2.62 -2.47
C VAL A 285 -7.71 -3.34 -3.08
N ALA A 286 -7.86 -4.64 -3.25
CA ALA A 286 -6.75 -5.47 -3.65
C ALA A 286 -7.14 -6.48 -4.72
N VAL A 287 -6.25 -6.63 -5.69
CA VAL A 287 -6.29 -7.71 -6.68
C VAL A 287 -5.59 -8.94 -6.12
N ASP A 288 -6.16 -10.12 -6.35
CA ASP A 288 -5.57 -11.40 -5.99
C ASP A 288 -4.63 -11.88 -7.11
N PRO A 289 -3.29 -11.93 -6.89
CA PRO A 289 -2.38 -12.46 -7.89
C PRO A 289 -2.64 -13.92 -8.25
N ALA A 290 -3.24 -14.73 -7.36
CA ALA A 290 -3.56 -16.13 -7.66
C ALA A 290 -4.71 -16.28 -8.66
N GLN A 291 -5.56 -15.25 -8.79
CA GLN A 291 -6.76 -15.27 -9.63
C GLN A 291 -6.60 -14.49 -10.94
N LEU A 292 -5.37 -14.08 -11.29
CA LEU A 292 -5.13 -13.34 -12.53
C LEU A 292 -5.55 -14.18 -13.75
N PRO A 293 -6.14 -13.56 -14.80
CA PRO A 293 -6.50 -14.28 -16.00
C PRO A 293 -5.29 -14.87 -16.72
N GLU A 294 -4.13 -14.22 -16.66
CA GLU A 294 -2.86 -14.69 -17.23
C GLU A 294 -2.16 -15.74 -16.36
N PRO A 295 -2.11 -17.03 -16.75
CA PRO A 295 -1.57 -18.08 -15.88
C PRO A 295 -0.09 -17.90 -15.54
N HIS A 296 0.70 -17.31 -16.43
CA HIS A 296 2.14 -17.07 -16.23
C HIS A 296 2.45 -15.94 -15.23
N PHE A 297 1.45 -15.11 -14.90
CA PHE A 297 1.56 -14.10 -13.84
C PHE A 297 0.91 -14.53 -12.53
N ARG A 298 0.21 -15.68 -12.51
CA ARG A 298 -0.40 -16.17 -11.28
C ARG A 298 0.67 -16.49 -10.24
N LYS A 299 0.45 -16.01 -9.02
CA LYS A 299 1.33 -16.29 -7.89
C LYS A 299 0.51 -16.62 -6.67
N GLU A 300 0.63 -17.86 -6.22
CA GLU A 300 0.14 -18.27 -4.91
C GLU A 300 1.07 -17.73 -3.82
N HIS A 301 0.47 -17.25 -2.74
CA HIS A 301 1.23 -16.77 -1.60
C HIS A 301 1.42 -17.93 -0.62
N THR A 302 2.67 -18.23 -0.27
CA THR A 302 2.97 -19.34 0.63
C THR A 302 2.62 -18.99 2.08
N ALA A 303 2.41 -19.99 2.93
CA ALA A 303 2.18 -19.77 4.37
C ALA A 303 3.32 -18.96 5.03
N SER A 304 4.58 -19.31 4.73
CA SER A 304 5.74 -18.52 5.19
C SER A 304 5.75 -17.08 4.63
N GLY A 305 5.25 -16.88 3.42
CA GLY A 305 4.99 -15.56 2.85
C GLY A 305 3.90 -14.79 3.58
N TYR A 306 2.80 -15.45 3.98
CA TYR A 306 1.75 -14.82 4.77
C TYR A 306 2.29 -14.35 6.12
N LEU A 307 3.12 -15.14 6.80
CA LEU A 307 3.75 -14.73 8.07
C LEU A 307 4.61 -13.46 7.92
N GLN A 308 5.34 -13.30 6.80
CA GLN A 308 6.06 -12.06 6.51
C GLN A 308 5.14 -10.84 6.38
N GLU A 309 3.99 -11.02 5.74
CA GLU A 309 3.06 -9.93 5.52
C GLU A 309 2.21 -9.65 6.77
N VAL A 310 1.91 -10.66 7.60
CA VAL A 310 1.33 -10.47 8.95
C VAL A 310 2.30 -9.67 9.82
N ARG A 311 3.60 -9.98 9.77
CA ARG A 311 4.63 -9.16 10.44
C ARG A 311 4.64 -7.71 9.92
N SER A 312 4.54 -7.53 8.60
CA SER A 312 4.44 -6.18 8.01
C SER A 312 3.17 -5.44 8.48
N ALA A 313 2.06 -6.16 8.64
CA ALA A 313 0.82 -5.63 9.19
C ALA A 313 0.97 -5.21 10.66
N ILE A 314 1.58 -6.05 11.52
CA ILE A 314 1.86 -5.74 12.94
C ILE A 314 2.61 -4.40 13.06
N ARG A 315 3.68 -4.23 12.28
CA ARG A 315 4.47 -2.99 12.25
C ARG A 315 3.64 -1.77 11.87
N SER A 316 2.76 -1.93 10.88
CA SER A 316 1.94 -0.85 10.34
C SER A 316 0.81 -0.50 11.29
N MET A 317 0.22 -1.49 11.96
CA MET A 317 -0.73 -1.32 13.06
C MET A 317 -0.09 -0.58 14.24
N GLN A 318 1.15 -0.92 14.60
CA GLN A 318 1.89 -0.23 15.66
C GLN A 318 2.14 1.26 15.33
N ARG A 319 2.55 1.57 14.10
CA ARG A 319 2.69 2.96 13.64
C ARG A 319 1.36 3.70 13.65
N LEU A 320 0.30 3.07 13.12
CA LEU A 320 -1.05 3.64 13.08
C LEU A 320 -1.57 3.93 14.49
N TYR A 321 -1.45 2.97 15.40
CA TYR A 321 -1.86 3.12 16.81
C TYR A 321 -1.13 4.27 17.48
N GLY A 322 0.20 4.33 17.34
CA GLY A 322 1.00 5.41 17.91
C GLY A 322 0.58 6.79 17.41
N LEU A 323 0.35 6.93 16.10
CA LEU A 323 -0.08 8.21 15.52
C LEU A 323 -1.51 8.58 15.91
N ALA A 324 -2.44 7.63 15.88
CA ALA A 324 -3.82 7.83 16.31
C ALA A 324 -3.89 8.19 17.80
N TYR A 325 -3.09 7.54 18.65
CA TYR A 325 -3.00 7.84 20.08
C TYR A 325 -2.49 9.25 20.32
N ALA A 326 -1.40 9.65 19.65
CA ALA A 326 -0.89 11.01 19.73
C ALA A 326 -1.92 12.06 19.27
N ALA A 327 -2.65 11.77 18.19
CA ALA A 327 -3.71 12.64 17.68
C ALA A 327 -4.91 12.74 18.64
N ALA A 328 -5.26 11.65 19.34
CA ALA A 328 -6.33 11.63 20.33
C ALA A 328 -6.00 12.47 21.58
N GLN A 329 -4.72 12.52 21.96
CA GLN A 329 -4.25 13.27 23.11
C GLN A 329 -3.96 14.76 22.81
N ALA A 330 -3.93 15.15 21.54
CA ALA A 330 -3.68 16.53 21.15
C ALA A 330 -4.91 17.40 21.48
N PRO A 331 -4.75 18.55 22.17
CA PRO A 331 -5.86 19.47 22.38
C PRO A 331 -6.39 19.94 21.03
N THR A 332 -7.72 19.97 20.87
CA THR A 332 -8.47 20.28 19.63
C THR A 332 -8.24 21.68 19.04
N SER A 333 -7.21 22.41 19.47
CA SER A 333 -6.90 23.77 19.03
C SER A 333 -5.73 23.83 18.04
N ARG A 334 -6.05 24.03 16.75
CA ARG A 334 -5.58 25.12 15.86
C ARG A 334 -5.59 24.65 14.41
N SER A 335 -6.43 25.34 13.61
CA SER A 335 -6.34 25.43 12.17
C SER A 335 -4.88 25.64 11.72
N ARG A 336 -4.36 24.77 10.86
CA ARG A 336 -3.09 25.01 10.16
C ARG A 336 -3.16 26.40 9.49
N PRO A 337 -2.16 27.28 9.65
CA PRO A 337 -2.11 28.48 8.85
C PRO A 337 -1.96 28.12 7.37
N HIS A 338 -2.70 28.81 6.51
CA HIS A 338 -2.55 28.77 5.06
C HIS A 338 -1.06 28.85 4.71
N ARG A 339 -0.50 27.80 4.10
CA ARG A 339 0.83 27.89 3.49
C ARG A 339 0.70 28.78 2.27
N THR A 340 1.18 30.02 2.39
CA THR A 340 1.46 30.88 1.23
C THR A 340 2.42 30.17 0.29
N ARG A 341 2.02 30.02 -0.98
CA ARG A 341 2.86 29.53 -2.08
C ARG A 341 4.14 30.37 -2.13
N SER A 342 5.29 29.79 -1.79
CA SER A 342 6.57 30.32 -2.24
C SER A 342 6.90 29.66 -3.57
N ALA A 343 6.75 30.44 -4.63
CA ALA A 343 7.43 30.18 -5.89
C ALA A 343 8.95 30.28 -5.69
N ALA A 344 9.67 29.65 -6.62
CA ALA A 344 11.13 29.67 -6.82
C ALA A 344 11.97 28.71 -5.97
N PHE A 345 12.30 27.56 -6.55
CA PHE A 345 13.69 27.11 -6.61
C PHE A 345 14.05 26.96 -8.09
N ARG A 346 15.09 27.67 -8.51
CA ARG A 346 15.72 27.57 -9.83
C ARG A 346 16.60 26.33 -9.90
#